data_AF-A0A657B086-F1
#
_entry.id   AF-A0A657B086-F1
#
_cell.length_a   1.000
_cell.length_b   1.000
_cell.length_c   1.000
_cell.angle_alpha   90.00
_cell.angle_beta   90.00
_cell.angle_gamma   90.00
#
_symmetry.space_group_name_H-M   'P 1'
#
loop_
_entity.id
_entity.type
_entity.pdbx_description
1 polymer ?
#
loop_
_entity_poly.entity_id
_entity_poly.type
_entity_poly.pdbx_seq_one_letter_code
_entity_poly.pdbx_strand_id
1 'polypeptide(L)'
;MDHSMTKRLIQCLGLSAVFTALFACSSDTGNIPTELTRIENPISVDKAWDADAGSGDDELQLQLEPFVSGPSVFTIDIDGELQSRSTETGRLEWEVDLDRRVSGGVSGDSRQLYVSTFQGQLIALSRSNGQELWQARLSSEALSVVASDGSTVVVHASDGKVFGINADTGAQRWRYDSDTPVLSLRGTSSPLISGDSVYVGLANGALIGIAIDSGRKQWSVNLGTPSGRTELERLVDVDGTFVLSGRTLYATAYQGDLKAISLTTGE
;
A
#
# COMPACT_ATOMS: atom_id res chain seq x y z
N MET A 1 10.40 -74.75 -18.42
CA MET A 1 9.32 -74.12 -17.63
C MET A 1 9.91 -73.78 -16.27
N ASP A 2 10.88 -72.88 -16.13
CA ASP A 2 10.94 -71.42 -16.36
C ASP A 2 10.91 -70.66 -15.01
N HIS A 3 12.07 -70.71 -14.33
CA HIS A 3 12.39 -69.92 -13.13
C HIS A 3 12.96 -68.53 -13.50
N SER A 4 13.07 -68.19 -14.79
CA SER A 4 13.65 -66.92 -15.24
C SER A 4 12.61 -65.81 -15.38
N MET A 5 11.37 -66.15 -15.75
CA MET A 5 10.28 -65.18 -15.86
C MET A 5 9.79 -64.63 -14.51
N THR A 6 9.85 -65.43 -13.43
CA THR A 6 9.32 -65.03 -12.12
C THR A 6 10.18 -63.96 -11.44
N LYS A 7 11.50 -63.92 -11.68
CA LYS A 7 12.40 -62.89 -11.12
C LYS A 7 12.25 -61.53 -11.79
N ARG A 8 11.96 -61.48 -13.10
CA ARG A 8 11.75 -60.22 -13.84
C ARG A 8 10.41 -59.56 -13.50
N LEU A 9 9.37 -60.35 -13.21
CA LEU A 9 8.07 -59.81 -12.77
C LEU A 9 8.14 -59.14 -11.39
N ILE A 10 8.89 -59.72 -10.45
CA ILE A 10 9.04 -59.18 -9.09
C ILE A 10 9.88 -57.89 -9.08
N GLN A 11 10.89 -57.77 -9.95
CA GLN A 11 11.66 -56.53 -10.10
C GLN A 11 10.86 -55.39 -10.74
N CYS A 12 9.95 -55.67 -11.69
CA CYS A 12 9.06 -54.64 -12.25
C CYS A 12 7.95 -54.19 -11.28
N LEU A 13 7.43 -55.09 -10.44
CA LEU A 13 6.45 -54.74 -9.39
C LEU A 13 7.08 -53.91 -8.26
N GLY A 14 8.34 -54.18 -7.90
CA GLY A 14 9.08 -53.37 -6.93
C GLY A 14 9.39 -51.96 -7.42
N LEU A 15 9.67 -51.77 -8.72
CA LEU A 15 9.97 -50.43 -9.27
C LEU A 15 8.71 -49.56 -9.46
N SER A 16 7.54 -50.16 -9.72
CA SER A 16 6.29 -49.43 -9.88
C SER A 16 5.74 -48.91 -8.54
N ALA A 17 5.95 -49.64 -7.43
CA ALA A 17 5.55 -49.22 -6.09
C ALA A 17 6.41 -48.07 -5.51
N VAL A 18 7.64 -47.90 -6.01
CA VAL A 18 8.52 -46.79 -5.60
C VAL A 18 8.16 -45.48 -6.33
N PHE A 19 7.54 -45.56 -7.51
CA PHE A 19 7.11 -44.38 -8.27
C PHE A 19 5.75 -43.81 -7.83
N THR A 20 4.86 -44.63 -7.28
CA THR A 20 3.56 -44.18 -6.73
C THR A 20 3.64 -43.64 -5.31
N ALA A 21 4.75 -43.84 -4.60
CA ALA A 21 4.98 -43.28 -3.26
C ALA A 21 5.46 -41.81 -3.29
N LEU A 22 5.71 -41.22 -4.46
CA LEU A 22 6.10 -39.81 -4.62
C LEU A 22 4.94 -38.86 -4.94
N PHE A 23 3.72 -39.39 -5.11
CA PHE A 23 2.49 -38.59 -5.10
C PHE A 23 1.88 -38.54 -3.69
N ALA A 24 2.74 -38.32 -2.68
CA ALA A 24 2.26 -37.78 -1.42
C ALA A 24 1.76 -36.36 -1.72
N CYS A 25 0.45 -36.25 -1.92
CA CYS A 25 -0.26 -35.01 -2.10
C CYS A 25 0.25 -33.98 -1.08
N SER A 26 0.93 -32.96 -1.57
CA SER A 26 1.08 -31.69 -0.87
C SER A 26 -0.30 -31.06 -0.80
N SER A 27 -1.19 -31.57 0.07
CA SER A 27 -2.42 -30.90 0.39
C SER A 27 -2.04 -29.66 1.18
N ASP A 28 -2.07 -28.53 0.51
CA ASP A 28 -1.95 -27.23 1.12
C ASP A 28 -3.12 -27.07 2.10
N THR A 29 -2.90 -27.44 3.36
CA THR A 29 -3.87 -27.21 4.43
C THR A 29 -3.75 -25.76 4.86
N GLY A 30 -4.02 -24.85 3.93
CA GLY A 30 -4.19 -23.44 4.23
C GLY A 30 -5.30 -23.28 5.26
N ASN A 31 -5.18 -22.29 6.14
CA ASN A 31 -6.22 -22.00 7.12
C ASN A 31 -7.54 -21.70 6.39
N ILE A 32 -8.53 -22.59 6.54
CA ILE A 32 -9.84 -22.43 5.91
C ILE A 32 -10.59 -21.33 6.66
N PRO A 33 -11.08 -20.26 5.98
CA PRO A 33 -11.90 -19.24 6.61
C PRO A 33 -13.09 -19.87 7.34
N THR A 34 -13.39 -19.40 8.54
CA THR A 34 -14.55 -19.87 9.29
C THR A 34 -15.83 -19.56 8.51
N GLU A 35 -16.75 -20.52 8.44
CA GLU A 35 -18.04 -20.31 7.79
C GLU A 35 -18.82 -19.17 8.46
N LEU A 36 -19.55 -18.41 7.62
CA LEU A 36 -20.33 -17.29 8.07
C LEU A 36 -21.38 -17.73 9.09
N THR A 37 -21.35 -17.12 10.28
CA THR A 37 -22.37 -17.33 11.31
C THR A 37 -23.55 -16.37 11.09
N ARG A 38 -24.76 -16.81 11.41
CA ARG A 38 -25.96 -15.95 11.34
C ARG A 38 -25.85 -14.81 12.36
N ILE A 39 -26.11 -13.59 11.90
CA ILE A 39 -26.25 -12.40 12.75
C ILE A 39 -27.70 -12.33 13.23
N GLU A 40 -27.92 -12.33 14.56
CA GLU A 40 -29.27 -12.40 15.14
C GLU A 40 -30.09 -11.10 14.95
N ASN A 41 -29.42 -9.94 14.84
CA ASN A 41 -30.05 -8.63 14.67
C ASN A 41 -29.36 -7.84 13.55
N PRO A 42 -29.59 -8.17 12.27
CA PRO A 42 -28.94 -7.49 11.17
C PRO A 42 -29.47 -6.06 11.03
N ILE A 43 -28.55 -5.10 10.85
CA ILE A 43 -28.89 -3.78 10.31
C ILE A 43 -29.05 -3.95 8.80
N SER A 44 -30.19 -3.50 8.25
CA SER A 44 -30.39 -3.51 6.79
C SER A 44 -29.55 -2.40 6.16
N VAL A 45 -28.76 -2.75 5.15
CA VAL A 45 -27.97 -1.81 4.34
C VAL A 45 -28.48 -1.92 2.92
N ASP A 46 -28.97 -0.80 2.38
CA ASP A 46 -29.40 -0.72 0.99
C ASP A 46 -28.25 -0.22 0.11
N LYS A 47 -28.02 -0.91 -1.01
CA LYS A 47 -27.01 -0.48 -2.00
C LYS A 47 -27.48 0.81 -2.68
N ALA A 48 -26.80 1.92 -2.43
CA ALA A 48 -27.12 3.22 -3.03
C ALA A 48 -26.89 3.21 -4.55
N TRP A 49 -25.72 2.71 -4.99
CA TRP A 49 -25.37 2.49 -6.38
C TRP A 49 -24.20 1.49 -6.46
N ASP A 50 -23.87 1.09 -7.68
CA ASP A 50 -22.82 0.13 -8.00
C ASP A 50 -22.26 0.49 -9.37
N ALA A 51 -20.93 0.48 -9.50
CA ALA A 51 -20.27 0.89 -10.72
C ALA A 51 -18.95 0.15 -10.88
N ASP A 52 -18.61 -0.14 -12.13
CA ASP A 52 -17.29 -0.64 -12.52
C ASP A 52 -16.24 0.46 -12.37
N ALA A 53 -15.08 0.10 -11.85
CA ALA A 53 -13.95 0.98 -11.55
C ALA A 53 -12.66 0.51 -12.26
N GLY A 54 -12.80 -0.13 -13.43
CA GLY A 54 -11.69 -0.66 -14.21
C GLY A 54 -11.28 -2.07 -13.78
N SER A 55 -10.05 -2.44 -14.10
CA SER A 55 -9.51 -3.80 -13.95
C SER A 55 -9.09 -4.18 -12.52
N GLY A 56 -9.11 -3.22 -11.58
CA GLY A 56 -8.63 -3.44 -10.21
C GLY A 56 -7.11 -3.41 -10.11
N ASP A 57 -6.52 -4.37 -9.38
CA ASP A 57 -5.08 -4.36 -9.01
C ASP A 57 -4.26 -5.52 -9.60
N ASP A 58 -4.80 -6.31 -10.53
CA ASP A 58 -4.12 -7.48 -11.15
C ASP A 58 -3.55 -8.47 -10.11
N GLU A 59 -4.27 -8.66 -8.99
CA GLU A 59 -3.88 -9.53 -7.88
C GLU A 59 -2.56 -9.14 -7.20
N LEU A 60 -2.06 -7.92 -7.45
CA LEU A 60 -0.80 -7.42 -6.87
C LEU A 60 -0.94 -6.92 -5.44
N GLN A 61 -2.16 -6.94 -4.86
CA GLN A 61 -2.48 -6.49 -3.51
C GLN A 61 -2.10 -5.02 -3.30
N LEU A 62 -2.41 -4.18 -4.29
CA LEU A 62 -2.12 -2.75 -4.22
C LEU A 62 -3.18 -2.02 -3.39
N GLN A 63 -2.76 -0.96 -2.70
CA GLN A 63 -3.67 -0.06 -1.99
C GLN A 63 -4.27 0.97 -2.96
N LEU A 64 -5.02 0.50 -3.96
CA LEU A 64 -5.77 1.36 -4.90
C LEU A 64 -7.10 1.81 -4.29
N GLU A 65 -7.01 2.51 -3.16
CA GLU A 65 -8.19 2.98 -2.43
C GLU A 65 -8.93 4.10 -3.20
N PRO A 66 -10.27 4.07 -3.27
CA PRO A 66 -11.04 5.20 -3.79
C PRO A 66 -10.83 6.47 -2.96
N PHE A 67 -10.58 7.60 -3.62
CA PHE A 67 -10.49 8.90 -2.97
C PHE A 67 -11.83 9.64 -3.04
N VAL A 68 -12.43 9.92 -1.89
CA VAL A 68 -13.70 10.66 -1.82
C VAL A 68 -13.44 12.11 -1.44
N SER A 69 -13.94 13.04 -2.25
CA SER A 69 -13.84 14.47 -1.95
C SER A 69 -15.11 15.21 -2.33
N GLY A 70 -15.97 15.41 -1.32
CA GLY A 70 -17.25 16.12 -1.46
C GLY A 70 -18.23 15.37 -2.38
N PRO A 71 -18.60 15.95 -3.54
CA PRO A 71 -19.57 15.34 -4.45
C PRO A 71 -18.98 14.25 -5.37
N SER A 72 -17.65 14.05 -5.35
CA SER A 72 -16.97 13.14 -6.28
C SER A 72 -16.19 12.04 -5.55
N VAL A 73 -16.26 10.83 -6.11
CA VAL A 73 -15.40 9.68 -5.82
C VAL A 73 -14.44 9.51 -6.99
N PHE A 74 -13.16 9.39 -6.70
CA PHE A 74 -12.12 9.11 -7.68
C PHE A 74 -11.63 7.68 -7.49
N THR A 75 -11.52 6.92 -8.56
CA THR A 75 -10.99 5.55 -8.57
C THR A 75 -9.95 5.44 -9.66
N ILE A 76 -8.96 4.58 -9.44
CA ILE A 76 -7.95 4.26 -10.44
C ILE A 76 -7.68 2.77 -10.43
N ASP A 77 -7.55 2.18 -11.61
CA ASP A 77 -7.09 0.80 -11.75
C ASP A 77 -5.59 0.72 -12.05
N ILE A 78 -5.05 -0.49 -12.05
CA ILE A 78 -3.62 -0.72 -12.24
C ILE A 78 -3.10 -0.24 -13.61
N ASP A 79 -3.93 -0.23 -14.64
CA ASP A 79 -3.52 0.17 -15.99
C ASP A 79 -3.55 1.70 -16.19
N GLY A 80 -4.10 2.42 -15.21
CA GLY A 80 -4.11 3.87 -15.17
C GLY A 80 -5.42 4.49 -15.65
N GLU A 81 -6.51 3.71 -15.66
CA GLU A 81 -7.85 4.22 -15.92
C GLU A 81 -8.36 4.98 -14.68
N LEU A 82 -8.30 6.32 -14.75
CA LEU A 82 -8.74 7.21 -13.68
C LEU A 82 -10.16 7.72 -13.97
N GLN A 83 -11.08 7.48 -13.04
CA GLN A 83 -12.47 7.89 -13.16
C GLN A 83 -12.86 8.87 -12.04
N SER A 84 -13.77 9.80 -12.35
CA SER A 84 -14.53 10.58 -11.36
C SER A 84 -16.01 10.25 -11.47
N ARG A 85 -16.64 9.97 -10.32
CA ARG A 85 -18.06 9.62 -10.24
C ARG A 85 -18.75 10.41 -9.14
N SER A 86 -20.02 10.73 -9.34
CA SER A 86 -20.85 11.36 -8.31
C SER A 86 -20.99 10.45 -7.09
N THR A 87 -20.71 10.97 -5.89
CA THR A 87 -20.90 10.24 -4.61
C THR A 87 -22.35 9.83 -4.36
N GLU A 88 -23.32 10.64 -4.81
CA GLU A 88 -24.74 10.37 -4.59
C GLU A 88 -25.32 9.32 -5.54
N THR A 89 -24.83 9.27 -6.78
CA THR A 89 -25.50 8.52 -7.86
C THR A 89 -24.62 7.48 -8.55
N GLY A 90 -23.30 7.50 -8.36
CA GLY A 90 -22.34 6.65 -9.09
C GLY A 90 -22.14 7.04 -10.56
N ARG A 91 -22.81 8.10 -11.03
CA ARG A 91 -22.73 8.57 -12.41
C ARG A 91 -21.30 9.03 -12.75
N LEU A 92 -20.73 8.49 -13.82
CA LEU A 92 -19.46 8.93 -14.38
C LEU A 92 -19.52 10.40 -14.79
N GLU A 93 -18.58 11.19 -14.28
CA GLU A 93 -18.43 12.62 -14.57
C GLU A 93 -17.38 12.83 -15.66
N TRP A 94 -16.25 12.14 -15.52
CA TRP A 94 -15.17 12.10 -16.50
C TRP A 94 -14.30 10.86 -16.26
N GLU A 95 -13.53 10.49 -17.29
CA GLU A 95 -12.59 9.38 -17.29
C GLU A 95 -11.38 9.76 -18.14
N VAL A 96 -10.20 9.33 -17.71
CA VAL A 96 -8.92 9.53 -18.40
C VAL A 96 -8.10 8.25 -18.30
N ASP A 97 -7.52 7.83 -19.41
CA ASP A 97 -6.49 6.80 -19.46
C ASP A 97 -5.12 7.47 -19.40
N LEU A 98 -4.32 7.14 -18.38
CA LEU A 98 -2.97 7.67 -18.20
C LEU A 98 -1.92 6.96 -19.06
N ASP A 99 -2.26 5.82 -19.69
CA ASP A 99 -1.35 4.94 -20.44
C ASP A 99 -0.10 4.57 -19.60
N ARG A 100 -0.30 4.35 -18.30
CA ARG A 100 0.76 4.09 -17.32
C ARG A 100 0.27 3.20 -16.20
N ARG A 101 1.02 2.13 -15.94
CA ARG A 101 0.76 1.27 -14.79
C ARG A 101 1.02 1.98 -13.47
N VAL A 102 -0.01 2.08 -12.64
CA VAL A 102 0.03 2.78 -11.34
C VAL A 102 0.47 1.85 -10.22
N SER A 103 1.17 2.39 -9.24
CA SER A 103 1.71 1.64 -8.10
C SER A 103 1.02 1.95 -6.78
N GLY A 104 0.34 3.10 -6.68
CA GLY A 104 -0.42 3.51 -5.51
C GLY A 104 -1.74 4.15 -5.91
N GLY A 105 -2.70 4.13 -4.98
CA GLY A 105 -4.05 4.65 -5.20
C GLY A 105 -4.10 6.15 -5.50
N VAL A 106 -5.25 6.58 -6.02
CA VAL A 106 -5.53 8.01 -6.21
C VAL A 106 -5.70 8.69 -4.85
N SER A 107 -5.14 9.88 -4.73
CA SER A 107 -5.29 10.74 -3.55
C SER A 107 -5.34 12.19 -4.01
N GLY A 108 -5.62 13.16 -3.13
CA GLY A 108 -5.71 14.54 -3.56
C GLY A 108 -5.93 15.54 -2.45
N ASP A 109 -5.86 16.81 -2.81
CA ASP A 109 -6.23 17.94 -1.96
C ASP A 109 -7.45 18.68 -2.55
N SER A 110 -7.71 19.89 -2.07
CA SER A 110 -8.83 20.69 -2.58
C SER A 110 -8.66 21.10 -4.05
N ARG A 111 -7.44 21.05 -4.61
CA ARG A 111 -7.08 21.58 -5.93
C ARG A 111 -6.75 20.49 -6.94
N GLN A 112 -6.02 19.44 -6.54
CA GLN A 112 -5.42 18.48 -7.47
C GLN A 112 -5.54 17.04 -6.95
N LEU A 113 -5.48 16.08 -7.87
CA LEU A 113 -5.30 14.65 -7.59
C LEU A 113 -3.85 14.26 -7.82
N TYR A 114 -3.41 13.20 -7.16
CA TYR A 114 -2.06 12.65 -7.23
C TYR A 114 -2.11 11.14 -7.40
N VAL A 115 -1.28 10.65 -8.32
CA VAL A 115 -1.13 9.23 -8.65
C VAL A 115 0.35 8.91 -8.78
N SER A 116 0.76 7.75 -8.27
CA SER A 116 2.13 7.25 -8.39
C SER A 116 2.19 6.03 -9.32
N THR A 117 3.29 5.88 -10.06
CA THR A 117 3.49 4.80 -11.04
C THR A 117 4.59 3.83 -10.65
N PHE A 118 4.53 2.60 -11.15
CA PHE A 118 5.62 1.62 -11.00
C PHE A 118 6.96 2.09 -11.58
N GLN A 119 6.94 3.02 -12.55
CA GLN A 119 8.19 3.60 -13.04
C GLN A 119 8.80 4.62 -12.08
N GLY A 120 8.20 4.96 -10.93
CA GLY A 120 8.71 6.01 -10.04
C GLY A 120 8.40 7.43 -10.52
N GLN A 121 7.16 7.66 -10.96
CA GLN A 121 6.64 8.97 -11.32
C GLN A 121 5.53 9.34 -10.36
N LEU A 122 5.45 10.61 -9.99
CA LEU A 122 4.30 11.22 -9.33
C LEU A 122 3.63 12.14 -10.33
N ILE A 123 2.34 11.95 -10.56
CA ILE A 123 1.56 12.68 -11.54
C ILE A 123 0.50 13.47 -10.79
N ALA A 124 0.43 14.77 -11.06
CA ALA A 124 -0.66 15.60 -10.57
C ALA A 124 -1.67 15.87 -11.66
N LEU A 125 -2.94 15.76 -11.30
CA LEU A 125 -4.06 15.77 -12.23
C LEU A 125 -5.13 16.76 -11.77
N SER A 126 -5.78 17.39 -12.73
CA SER A 126 -6.91 18.26 -12.49
C SER A 126 -8.10 17.45 -11.99
N ARG A 127 -8.71 17.88 -10.87
CA ARG A 127 -9.90 17.24 -10.30
C ARG A 127 -11.14 17.33 -11.17
N SER A 128 -11.21 18.32 -12.05
CA SER A 128 -12.43 18.59 -12.83
C SER A 128 -12.52 17.82 -14.14
N ASN A 129 -11.39 17.33 -14.65
CA ASN A 129 -11.31 16.69 -15.96
C ASN A 129 -10.18 15.66 -16.12
N GLY A 130 -9.45 15.33 -15.05
CA GLY A 130 -8.35 14.35 -15.09
C GLY A 130 -7.12 14.77 -15.91
N GLN A 131 -7.02 16.03 -16.35
CA GLN A 131 -5.89 16.48 -17.16
C GLN A 131 -4.60 16.50 -16.33
N GLU A 132 -3.50 15.95 -16.88
CA GLU A 132 -2.17 16.05 -16.27
C GLU A 132 -1.74 17.53 -16.15
N LEU A 133 -1.40 17.96 -14.94
CA LEU A 133 -0.96 19.30 -14.61
C LEU A 133 0.56 19.38 -14.57
N TRP A 134 1.20 18.39 -13.93
CA TRP A 134 2.64 18.24 -13.87
C TRP A 134 3.02 16.81 -13.51
N GLN A 135 4.29 16.48 -13.74
CA GLN A 135 4.89 15.22 -13.36
C GLN A 135 6.23 15.46 -12.65
N ALA A 136 6.48 14.68 -11.61
CA ALA A 136 7.74 14.64 -10.88
C ALA A 136 8.37 13.24 -10.94
N ARG A 137 9.70 13.19 -11.03
CA ARG A 137 10.46 11.94 -11.00
C ARG A 137 10.86 11.60 -9.56
N LEU A 138 10.49 10.40 -9.11
CA LEU A 138 10.93 9.82 -7.85
C LEU A 138 12.13 8.89 -8.07
N SER A 139 12.76 8.50 -6.97
CA SER A 139 13.87 7.54 -6.98
C SER A 139 13.40 6.08 -7.15
N SER A 140 12.19 5.77 -6.66
CA SER A 140 11.50 4.48 -6.79
C SER A 140 10.00 4.73 -6.96
N GLU A 141 9.25 3.68 -7.25
CA GLU A 141 7.80 3.66 -7.09
C GLU A 141 7.38 4.03 -5.66
N ALA A 142 6.16 4.53 -5.52
CA ALA A 142 5.52 4.74 -4.24
C ALA A 142 4.25 3.89 -4.23
N LEU A 143 4.05 3.11 -3.16
CA LEU A 143 2.89 2.21 -3.04
C LEU A 143 1.78 2.83 -2.19
N SER A 144 2.15 3.76 -1.31
CA SER A 144 1.22 4.47 -0.44
C SER A 144 0.46 5.58 -1.16
N VAL A 145 -0.65 6.00 -0.56
CA VAL A 145 -1.29 7.26 -0.93
C VAL A 145 -0.35 8.46 -0.69
N VAL A 146 -0.60 9.53 -1.43
CA VAL A 146 0.17 10.77 -1.39
C VAL A 146 -0.56 11.78 -0.52
N ALA A 147 0.17 12.50 0.34
CA ALA A 147 -0.39 13.54 1.19
C ALA A 147 -0.12 14.93 0.62
N SER A 148 -1.03 15.88 0.81
CA SER A 148 -0.81 17.28 0.42
C SER A 148 -1.51 18.23 1.37
N ASP A 149 -0.84 19.33 1.75
CA ASP A 149 -1.45 20.48 2.43
C ASP A 149 -1.96 21.54 1.45
N GLY A 150 -1.91 21.24 0.15
CA GLY A 150 -2.19 22.17 -0.94
C GLY A 150 -1.03 23.08 -1.30
N SER A 151 0.11 23.04 -0.61
CA SER A 151 1.34 23.78 -0.97
C SER A 151 2.50 22.84 -1.29
N THR A 152 2.59 21.74 -0.54
CA THR A 152 3.62 20.72 -0.56
C THR A 152 2.95 19.36 -0.62
N VAL A 153 3.29 18.61 -1.65
CA VAL A 153 2.90 17.22 -1.85
C VAL A 153 3.99 16.34 -1.27
N VAL A 154 3.62 15.41 -0.40
CA VAL A 154 4.53 14.52 0.31
C VAL A 154 4.30 13.09 -0.12
N VAL A 155 5.36 12.44 -0.59
CA VAL A 155 5.33 11.06 -1.06
C VAL A 155 6.46 10.25 -0.44
N HIS A 156 6.15 9.01 -0.05
CA HIS A 156 7.12 8.05 0.48
C HIS A 156 7.37 6.98 -0.57
N ALA A 157 8.59 6.90 -1.09
CA ALA A 157 8.99 5.92 -2.09
C ALA A 157 9.47 4.62 -1.43
N SER A 158 9.35 3.50 -2.15
CA SER A 158 9.73 2.15 -1.67
C SER A 158 11.20 2.01 -1.29
N ASP A 159 12.08 2.90 -1.78
CA ASP A 159 13.49 2.96 -1.41
C ASP A 159 13.77 3.78 -0.14
N GLY A 160 12.73 4.00 0.67
CA GLY A 160 12.76 4.66 1.98
C GLY A 160 12.95 6.17 1.94
N LYS A 161 12.86 6.80 0.76
CA LYS A 161 13.00 8.24 0.62
C LYS A 161 11.64 8.93 0.72
N VAL A 162 11.61 10.03 1.46
CA VAL A 162 10.44 10.90 1.56
C VAL A 162 10.72 12.19 0.80
N PHE A 163 9.83 12.55 -0.10
CA PHE A 163 9.96 13.74 -0.93
C PHE A 163 8.91 14.77 -0.55
N GLY A 164 9.34 16.03 -0.45
CA GLY A 164 8.44 17.18 -0.46
C GLY A 164 8.50 17.85 -1.82
N ILE A 165 7.36 17.95 -2.48
CA ILE A 165 7.22 18.41 -3.87
C ILE A 165 6.33 19.64 -3.88
N ASN A 166 6.69 20.66 -4.65
CA ASN A 166 5.88 21.86 -4.82
C ASN A 166 4.59 21.50 -5.56
N ALA A 167 3.44 21.72 -4.92
CA ALA A 167 2.13 21.33 -5.45
C ALA A 167 1.72 22.04 -6.76
N ASP A 168 2.32 23.18 -7.08
CA ASP A 168 1.96 23.95 -8.28
C ASP A 168 2.83 23.59 -9.50
N THR A 169 4.03 23.05 -9.26
CA THR A 169 5.06 22.92 -10.31
C THR A 169 5.63 21.51 -10.44
N GLY A 170 5.41 20.64 -9.46
CA GLY A 170 6.06 19.33 -9.40
C GLY A 170 7.56 19.39 -9.04
N ALA A 171 8.10 20.57 -8.73
CA ALA A 171 9.51 20.70 -8.37
C ALA A 171 9.78 20.16 -6.96
N GLN A 172 10.81 19.33 -6.81
CA GLN A 172 11.25 18.86 -5.49
C GLN A 172 11.71 20.05 -4.62
N ARG A 173 11.10 20.22 -3.45
CA ARG A 173 11.49 21.18 -2.42
C ARG A 173 12.57 20.62 -1.51
N TRP A 174 12.37 19.39 -1.06
CA TRP A 174 13.28 18.69 -0.17
C TRP A 174 13.15 17.18 -0.32
N ARG A 175 14.13 16.47 0.24
CA ARG A 175 14.19 15.01 0.27
C ARG A 175 14.78 14.58 1.62
N TYR A 176 14.14 13.62 2.27
CA TYR A 176 14.63 12.96 3.46
C TYR A 176 15.02 11.53 3.11
N ASP A 177 16.27 11.16 3.38
CA ASP A 177 16.80 9.82 3.15
C ASP A 177 16.77 9.06 4.48
N SER A 178 16.06 7.93 4.52
CA SER A 178 16.10 7.00 5.65
C SER A 178 17.08 5.86 5.41
N ASP A 179 17.59 5.28 6.50
CA ASP A 179 18.35 4.03 6.45
C ASP A 179 17.37 2.86 6.23
N THR A 180 17.21 2.44 4.98
CA THR A 180 16.36 1.29 4.60
C THR A 180 17.13 -0.02 4.78
N PRO A 181 16.58 -1.01 5.50
CA PRO A 181 17.18 -2.33 5.63
C PRO A 181 17.20 -3.09 4.28
N VAL A 182 18.06 -4.12 4.18
CA VAL A 182 18.18 -4.97 2.97
C VAL A 182 16.87 -5.69 2.62
N LEU A 183 16.05 -5.97 3.64
CA LEU A 183 14.69 -6.49 3.50
C LEU A 183 13.69 -5.53 4.18
N SER A 184 12.63 -5.16 3.46
CA SER A 184 11.45 -4.47 3.96
C SER A 184 10.19 -5.22 3.51
N LEU A 185 9.02 -4.97 4.11
CA LEU A 185 7.79 -5.43 3.48
C LEU A 185 7.55 -4.62 2.20
N ARG A 186 6.76 -5.21 1.31
CA ARG A 186 6.23 -4.51 0.16
C ARG A 186 5.09 -3.62 0.65
N GLY A 187 5.45 -2.45 1.13
CA GLY A 187 4.52 -1.48 1.71
C GLY A 187 5.31 -0.24 2.13
N THR A 188 4.77 0.94 1.84
CA THR A 188 5.30 2.21 2.34
C THR A 188 4.23 2.81 3.23
N SER A 189 4.57 3.32 4.40
CA SER A 189 3.55 4.01 5.22
C SER A 189 3.07 5.27 4.50
N SER A 190 1.77 5.48 4.44
CA SER A 190 1.16 6.72 3.94
C SER A 190 1.58 7.92 4.81
N PRO A 191 2.19 8.98 4.23
CA PRO A 191 2.51 10.18 5.00
C PRO A 191 1.26 10.82 5.59
N LEU A 192 1.34 11.30 6.83
CA LEU A 192 0.28 12.05 7.47
C LEU A 192 0.72 13.49 7.70
N ILE A 193 -0.04 14.46 7.20
CA ILE A 193 0.23 15.88 7.43
C ILE A 193 -0.65 16.41 8.56
N SER A 194 -0.07 17.10 9.53
CA SER A 194 -0.80 17.85 10.55
C SER A 194 -0.03 19.11 10.95
N GLY A 195 -0.63 20.28 10.69
CA GLY A 195 0.05 21.57 10.87
C GLY A 195 1.31 21.66 9.99
N ASP A 196 2.43 22.08 10.59
CA ASP A 196 3.71 22.26 9.90
C ASP A 196 4.58 20.99 9.87
N SER A 197 3.98 19.83 10.15
CA SER A 197 4.68 18.56 10.33
C SER A 197 4.08 17.45 9.47
N VAL A 198 4.95 16.57 8.99
CA VAL A 198 4.61 15.32 8.32
C VAL A 198 5.10 14.16 9.19
N TYR A 199 4.28 13.14 9.34
CA TYR A 199 4.60 11.92 10.07
C TYR A 199 4.71 10.76 9.10
N VAL A 200 5.79 10.00 9.21
CA VAL A 200 6.10 8.89 8.30
C VAL A 200 6.66 7.71 9.10
N GLY A 201 6.10 6.53 8.88
CA GLY A 201 6.65 5.25 9.34
C GLY A 201 7.69 4.75 8.37
N LEU A 202 8.84 4.35 8.89
CA LEU A 202 9.95 3.86 8.11
C LEU A 202 10.06 2.34 8.25
N ALA A 203 10.56 1.67 7.21
CA ALA A 203 10.78 0.23 7.18
C ALA A 203 11.75 -0.30 8.25
N ASN A 204 12.48 0.59 8.94
CA ASN A 204 13.35 0.23 10.05
C ASN A 204 12.64 0.26 11.43
N GLY A 205 11.33 0.47 11.45
CA GLY A 205 10.51 0.52 12.67
C GLY A 205 10.38 1.91 13.29
N ALA A 206 11.06 2.92 12.75
CA ALA A 206 10.99 4.28 13.26
C ALA A 206 9.76 5.02 12.71
N LEU A 207 9.05 5.70 13.60
CA LEU A 207 8.16 6.80 13.25
C LEU A 207 8.93 8.11 13.38
N ILE A 208 8.88 8.93 12.34
CA ILE A 208 9.52 10.25 12.33
C ILE A 208 8.49 11.35 12.18
N GLY A 209 8.76 12.48 12.84
CA GLY A 209 8.13 13.77 12.52
C GLY A 209 9.14 14.63 11.77
N ILE A 210 8.76 15.15 10.60
CA ILE A 210 9.58 16.03 9.76
C ILE A 210 8.83 17.34 9.49
N ALA A 211 9.54 18.46 9.42
CA ALA A 211 8.95 19.75 9.07
C ALA A 211 8.55 19.77 7.58
N ILE A 212 7.31 20.16 7.27
CA ILE A 212 6.77 20.11 5.90
C ILE A 212 7.46 21.09 4.93
N ASP A 213 8.03 22.18 5.44
CA ASP A 213 8.66 23.23 4.65
C ASP A 213 10.08 22.86 4.15
N SER A 214 10.77 22.02 4.91
CA SER A 214 12.22 21.81 4.78
C SER A 214 12.64 20.34 4.78
N GLY A 215 11.75 19.43 5.17
CA GLY A 215 12.06 18.01 5.34
C GLY A 215 12.97 17.73 6.55
N ARG A 216 13.22 18.72 7.41
CA ARG A 216 14.08 18.55 8.57
C ARG A 216 13.36 17.71 9.63
N LYS A 217 14.00 16.62 10.05
CA LYS A 217 13.52 15.79 11.17
C LYS A 217 13.41 16.61 12.46
N GLN A 218 12.22 16.61 13.04
CA GLN A 218 11.88 17.22 14.32
C GLN A 218 12.09 16.23 15.46
N TRP A 219 11.60 14.99 15.29
CA TRP A 219 11.73 13.91 16.27
C TRP A 219 11.71 12.54 15.60
N SER A 220 12.10 11.51 16.35
CA SER A 220 12.06 10.10 15.92
C SER A 220 11.74 9.21 17.12
N VAL A 221 10.85 8.26 16.93
CA VAL A 221 10.47 7.27 17.94
C VAL A 221 10.59 5.90 17.32
N ASN A 222 11.16 4.94 18.05
CA ASN A 222 11.19 3.57 17.58
C ASN A 222 9.92 2.83 18.02
N LEU A 223 9.10 2.39 17.07
CA LEU A 223 7.84 1.71 17.36
C LEU A 223 8.04 0.22 17.66
N GLY A 224 9.11 -0.39 17.17
CA GLY A 224 9.51 -1.75 17.52
C GLY A 224 11.01 -1.96 17.39
N THR A 225 11.56 -2.93 18.11
CA THR A 225 12.99 -3.30 17.98
C THR A 225 13.10 -4.47 17.03
N PRO A 226 13.84 -4.39 15.90
CA PRO A 226 14.16 -5.53 15.05
C PRO A 226 14.78 -6.66 15.88
N SER A 227 13.99 -7.66 16.24
CA SER A 227 14.43 -8.76 17.11
C SER A 227 14.32 -10.10 16.38
N GLY A 228 15.44 -10.78 16.18
CA GLY A 228 15.47 -12.03 15.44
C GLY A 228 16.89 -12.47 15.09
N ARG A 229 17.09 -13.77 14.90
CA ARG A 229 18.34 -14.35 14.41
C ARG A 229 18.41 -14.34 12.89
N THR A 230 17.26 -14.20 12.22
CA THR A 230 17.13 -14.14 10.76
C THR A 230 16.65 -12.76 10.31
N GLU A 231 16.89 -12.39 9.04
CA GLU A 231 16.45 -11.11 8.49
C GLU A 231 14.92 -11.01 8.40
N LEU A 232 14.21 -12.14 8.28
CA LEU A 232 12.75 -12.22 8.32
C LEU A 232 12.17 -11.97 9.72
N GLU A 233 12.82 -12.50 10.77
CA GLU A 233 12.39 -12.28 12.16
C GLU A 233 12.62 -10.82 12.61
N ARG A 234 13.62 -10.14 12.02
CA ARG A 234 13.96 -8.75 12.32
C ARG A 234 13.08 -7.72 11.61
N LEU A 235 12.06 -8.14 10.89
CA LEU A 235 11.19 -7.23 10.17
C LEU A 235 10.28 -6.48 11.17
N VAL A 236 10.45 -5.16 11.22
CA VAL A 236 9.63 -4.23 12.02
C VAL A 236 9.16 -3.17 11.06
N ASP A 237 8.09 -3.48 10.34
CA ASP A 237 7.46 -2.50 9.48
C ASP A 237 6.43 -1.70 10.26
N VAL A 238 6.36 -0.42 9.95
CA VAL A 238 5.26 0.45 10.34
C VAL A 238 4.42 0.65 9.08
N ASP A 239 3.85 -0.46 8.60
CA ASP A 239 2.96 -0.47 7.42
C ASP A 239 1.52 -0.05 7.80
N GLY A 240 1.35 0.57 8.97
CA GLY A 240 0.07 0.94 9.53
C GLY A 240 -0.39 2.32 9.06
N THR A 241 -1.63 2.40 8.58
CA THR A 241 -2.37 3.67 8.49
C THR A 241 -2.42 4.31 9.87
N PHE A 242 -1.77 5.47 10.03
CA PHE A 242 -1.81 6.20 11.29
C PHE A 242 -3.18 6.83 11.53
N VAL A 243 -3.73 6.64 12.73
CA VAL A 243 -4.98 7.30 13.11
C VAL A 243 -4.67 8.47 14.03
N LEU A 244 -5.07 9.66 13.62
CA LEU A 244 -4.96 10.86 14.43
C LEU A 244 -6.26 11.10 15.22
N SER A 245 -6.14 11.25 16.53
CA SER A 245 -7.23 11.76 17.38
C SER A 245 -6.72 12.93 18.21
N GLY A 246 -7.14 14.14 17.82
CA GLY A 246 -6.67 15.38 18.45
C GLY A 246 -5.17 15.61 18.25
N ARG A 247 -4.39 15.45 19.34
CA ARG A 247 -2.92 15.61 19.34
C ARG A 247 -2.16 14.29 19.50
N THR A 248 -2.88 13.18 19.48
CA THR A 248 -2.32 11.85 19.71
C THR A 248 -2.40 11.03 18.42
N LEU A 249 -1.24 10.56 17.97
CA LEU A 249 -1.12 9.62 16.87
C LEU A 249 -1.15 8.20 17.40
N TYR A 250 -2.01 7.37 16.84
CA TYR A 250 -2.05 5.94 17.09
C TYR A 250 -1.36 5.23 15.93
N ALA A 251 -0.37 4.41 16.26
CA ALA A 251 0.41 3.65 15.30
C ALA A 251 0.51 2.19 15.73
N THR A 252 0.32 1.29 14.77
CA THR A 252 0.53 -0.15 14.95
C THR A 252 1.78 -0.59 14.20
N ALA A 253 2.65 -1.35 14.85
CA ALA A 253 3.79 -1.99 14.19
C ALA A 253 3.46 -3.44 13.81
N TYR A 254 4.18 -3.99 12.83
CA TYR A 254 3.99 -5.34 12.28
C TYR A 254 3.92 -6.46 13.34
N GLN A 255 4.54 -6.28 14.51
CA GLN A 255 4.53 -7.26 15.60
C GLN A 255 3.32 -7.16 16.54
N GLY A 256 2.34 -6.30 16.24
CA GLY A 256 1.11 -6.14 17.02
C GLY A 256 1.18 -5.11 18.15
N ASP A 257 2.30 -4.38 18.27
CA ASP A 257 2.44 -3.29 19.23
C ASP A 257 1.61 -2.07 18.78
N LEU A 258 0.69 -1.62 19.64
CA LEU A 258 -0.04 -0.37 19.50
C LEU A 258 0.59 0.70 20.39
N LYS A 259 0.99 1.84 19.81
CA LYS A 259 1.50 3.00 20.55
C LYS A 259 0.64 4.23 20.32
N ALA A 260 0.48 5.02 21.38
CA ALA A 260 -0.12 6.35 21.35
C ALA A 260 0.99 7.37 21.56
N ILE A 261 1.12 8.32 20.63
CA ILE A 261 2.31 9.17 20.50
C ILE A 261 1.87 10.63 20.39
N SER A 262 2.49 11.50 21.19
CA SER A 262 2.31 12.94 21.09
C SER A 262 2.89 13.48 19.77
N LEU A 263 2.07 14.15 18.96
CA LEU A 263 2.52 14.75 17.69
C LEU A 263 3.67 15.75 17.86
N THR A 264 3.75 16.41 19.02
CA THR A 264 4.71 17.50 19.26
C THR A 264 6.05 16.99 19.75
N THR A 265 6.03 15.96 20.59
CA THR A 265 7.22 15.51 21.33
C THR A 265 7.71 14.13 20.88
N GLY A 266 6.85 13.33 20.26
CA GLY A 266 7.12 11.91 20.02
C GLY A 266 7.09 11.07 21.30
N GLU A 267 6.63 11.61 22.44
CA GLU A 267 6.49 10.85 23.69
C GLU A 267 5.21 10.02 23.72
#